data_AF-A0A9N8K084-F1
#
_entry.id   AF-A0A9N8K084-F1
#
_cell.length_a   1.000
_cell.length_b   1.000
_cell.length_c   1.000
_cell.angle_alpha   90.00
_cell.angle_beta   90.00
_cell.angle_gamma   90.00
#
_symmetry.space_group_name_H-M   'P 1'
#
loop_
_entity.id
_entity.type
_entity.pdbx_description
1 polymer ?
#
loop_
_entity_poly.entity_id
_entity_poly.type
_entity_poly.pdbx_seq_one_letter_code
_entity_poly.pdbx_strand_id
1 'polypeptide(L)'
;MEPTLVAQLLAIPCGFVLGSYNAVFSQNVMPHLYKQPASVVAPIFARIYNIGSTTIVPLASTAILAYGYLAYSSPHKRQQYGTAAVLTLATLPMTQIVMMPSISRLLEISRMGNLQANAGLDQEVTRLVKTWVAQNYFRASLHLSAGFVGLYAALS
;
A
#
# COMPACT_ATOMS: atom_id res chain seq x y z
N MET A 1 2.11 -23.38 20.51
CA MET A 1 2.41 -23.31 19.06
C MET A 1 3.89 -23.06 18.88
N GLU A 2 4.50 -23.65 17.84
CA GLU A 2 5.89 -23.34 17.49
C GLU A 2 6.03 -21.86 17.10
N PRO A 3 7.06 -21.12 17.56
CA PRO A 3 7.24 -19.70 17.25
C PRO A 3 7.29 -19.38 15.74
N THR A 4 7.84 -20.28 14.93
CA THR A 4 7.90 -20.16 13.46
C THR A 4 6.50 -20.23 12.84
N LEU A 5 5.64 -21.15 13.30
CA LEU A 5 4.25 -21.24 12.87
C LEU A 5 3.48 -19.96 13.19
N VAL A 6 3.66 -19.40 14.40
CA VAL A 6 3.05 -18.11 14.78
C VAL A 6 3.50 -17.01 13.81
N ALA A 7 4.79 -16.93 13.52
CA ALA A 7 5.31 -15.92 12.60
C ALA A 7 4.80 -16.11 11.16
N GLN A 8 4.63 -17.35 10.68
CA GLN A 8 4.01 -17.63 9.37
C GLN A 8 2.56 -17.14 9.32
N LEU A 9 1.77 -17.43 10.36
CA LEU A 9 0.38 -17.02 10.47
C LEU A 9 0.21 -15.49 10.56
N LEU A 10 1.23 -14.77 11.03
CA LEU A 10 1.24 -13.31 11.04
C LEU A 10 1.71 -12.74 9.69
N ALA A 11 2.82 -13.24 9.15
CA ALA A 11 3.48 -12.61 8.00
C ALA A 11 2.77 -12.87 6.67
N ILE A 12 2.37 -14.13 6.42
CA ILE A 12 1.86 -14.56 5.12
C ILE A 12 0.50 -13.92 4.82
N PRO A 13 -0.50 -13.99 5.73
CA PRO A 13 -1.78 -13.33 5.49
C PRO A 13 -1.65 -11.81 5.35
N CYS A 14 -0.75 -11.18 6.12
CA CYS A 14 -0.52 -9.74 6.00
C CYS A 14 -0.09 -9.34 4.58
N GLY A 15 0.75 -10.12 3.89
CA GLY A 15 1.12 -9.85 2.49
C GLY A 15 -0.10 -9.79 1.56
N PHE A 16 -1.02 -10.75 1.69
CA PHE A 16 -2.25 -10.78 0.91
C PHE A 16 -3.21 -9.64 1.29
N VAL A 17 -3.44 -9.40 2.58
CA VAL A 17 -4.30 -8.31 3.06
C VAL A 17 -3.78 -6.96 2.60
N LEU A 18 -2.49 -6.69 2.76
CA LEU A 18 -1.86 -5.45 2.29
C LEU A 18 -1.96 -5.30 0.77
N GLY A 19 -1.70 -6.37 0.02
CA GLY A 19 -1.84 -6.38 -1.43
C GLY A 19 -3.25 -6.04 -1.89
N SER A 20 -4.24 -6.78 -1.38
CA SER A 20 -5.65 -6.59 -1.70
C SER A 20 -6.18 -5.23 -1.25
N TYR A 21 -5.80 -4.75 -0.06
CA TYR A 21 -6.19 -3.43 0.44
C TYR A 21 -5.73 -2.32 -0.49
N ASN A 22 -4.50 -2.40 -1.01
CA ASN A 22 -4.02 -1.42 -1.98
C ASN A 22 -4.78 -1.54 -3.32
N ALA A 23 -5.01 -2.75 -3.83
CA ALA A 23 -5.66 -2.95 -5.13
C ALA A 23 -7.15 -2.55 -5.13
N VAL A 24 -7.90 -2.85 -4.07
CA VAL A 24 -9.37 -2.76 -4.08
C VAL A 24 -9.88 -1.33 -4.26
N PHE A 25 -9.24 -0.33 -3.63
CA PHE A 25 -9.61 1.07 -3.80
C PHE A 25 -9.30 1.57 -5.21
N SER A 26 -8.13 1.19 -5.73
CA SER A 26 -7.71 1.52 -7.09
C SER A 26 -8.63 0.91 -8.17
N GLN A 27 -9.19 -0.27 -7.92
CA GLN A 27 -10.07 -0.98 -8.84
C GLN A 27 -11.52 -0.51 -8.74
N ASN A 28 -12.08 -0.49 -7.52
CA ASN A 28 -13.52 -0.38 -7.31
C ASN A 28 -13.98 1.05 -6.99
N VAL A 29 -13.09 1.93 -6.52
CA VAL A 29 -13.50 3.27 -6.06
C VAL A 29 -13.00 4.35 -7.02
N MET A 30 -11.70 4.41 -7.28
CA MET A 30 -11.09 5.53 -8.00
C MET A 30 -11.65 5.80 -9.40
N PRO A 31 -11.98 4.78 -10.24
CA PRO A 31 -12.54 5.03 -11.57
C PRO A 31 -13.82 5.86 -11.58
N HIS A 32 -14.65 5.72 -10.55
CA HIS A 32 -15.90 6.47 -10.39
C HIS A 32 -15.67 7.93 -10.03
N LEU A 33 -14.48 8.27 -9.53
CA LEU A 33 -14.10 9.62 -9.11
C LEU A 33 -13.44 10.44 -10.23
N TYR A 34 -13.01 9.83 -11.34
CA TYR A 34 -12.26 10.53 -12.40
C TYR A 34 -13.03 11.61 -13.15
N LYS A 35 -14.36 11.62 -13.05
CA LYS A 35 -15.22 12.63 -13.69
C LYS A 35 -15.86 13.58 -12.67
N GLN A 36 -15.53 13.42 -11.40
CA GLN A 36 -16.07 14.26 -10.33
C GLN A 36 -15.24 15.53 -10.16
N PRO A 37 -15.83 16.63 -9.67
CA PRO A 37 -15.09 17.85 -9.38
C PRO A 37 -13.98 17.63 -8.35
N ALA A 38 -12.89 18.39 -8.46
CA ALA A 38 -11.77 18.37 -7.52
C ALA A 38 -12.21 18.56 -6.06
N SER A 39 -13.23 19.41 -5.84
CA SER A 39 -13.84 19.66 -4.52
C SER A 39 -14.47 18.41 -3.89
N VAL A 40 -14.83 17.42 -4.69
CA VAL A 40 -15.35 16.12 -4.24
C VAL A 40 -14.22 15.11 -4.09
N VAL A 41 -13.35 15.01 -5.10
CA VAL A 41 -12.33 13.96 -5.17
C VAL A 41 -11.24 14.14 -4.11
N ALA A 42 -10.70 15.35 -3.94
CA ALA A 42 -9.55 15.58 -3.06
C ALA A 42 -9.87 15.30 -1.56
N PRO A 43 -11.01 15.71 -1.00
CA PRO A 43 -11.38 15.35 0.37
C PRO A 43 -11.60 13.84 0.57
N ILE A 44 -12.22 13.15 -0.40
CA ILE A 44 -12.40 11.70 -0.37
C ILE A 44 -11.03 11.01 -0.35
N PHE A 45 -10.13 11.43 -1.24
CA PHE A 45 -8.76 10.93 -1.28
C PHE A 45 -8.03 11.13 0.05
N ALA A 46 -8.09 12.34 0.63
CA ALA A 46 -7.44 12.66 1.88
C ALA A 46 -7.89 11.73 3.03
N ARG A 47 -9.21 11.44 3.10
CA ARG A 47 -9.75 10.50 4.08
C ARG A 47 -9.25 9.08 3.86
N ILE A 48 -9.26 8.60 2.61
CA ILE A 48 -8.75 7.27 2.25
C ILE A 48 -7.28 7.13 2.61
N TYR A 49 -6.46 8.15 2.31
CA TYR A 49 -5.04 8.15 2.62
C TYR A 49 -4.77 8.09 4.14
N ASN A 50 -5.48 8.88 4.94
CA ASN A 50 -5.31 8.91 6.40
C ASN A 50 -5.77 7.61 7.08
N ILE A 51 -6.88 7.02 6.63
CA ILE A 51 -7.32 5.69 7.11
C ILE A 51 -6.31 4.62 6.67
N GLY A 52 -5.85 4.69 5.41
CA GLY A 52 -4.86 3.78 4.88
C GLY A 52 -3.55 3.81 5.66
N SER A 53 -3.02 4.99 5.99
CA SER A 53 -1.75 5.10 6.72
C SER A 53 -1.84 4.51 8.13
N THR A 54 -2.95 4.72 8.83
CA THR A 54 -3.19 4.16 10.18
C THR A 54 -3.44 2.65 10.18
N THR A 55 -3.89 2.08 9.06
CA THR A 55 -4.15 0.64 8.91
C THR A 55 -2.94 -0.13 8.37
N ILE A 56 -2.33 0.38 7.30
CA ILE A 56 -1.26 -0.30 6.55
C ILE A 56 0.04 -0.35 7.36
N VAL A 57 0.40 0.74 8.06
CA VAL A 57 1.70 0.83 8.73
C VAL A 57 1.85 -0.24 9.82
N PRO A 58 0.91 -0.43 10.76
CA PRO A 58 1.01 -1.51 11.75
C PRO A 58 1.06 -2.91 11.14
N LEU A 59 0.27 -3.17 10.09
CA LEU A 59 0.27 -4.46 9.39
C LEU A 59 1.60 -4.73 8.69
N ALA A 60 2.13 -3.73 7.98
CA ALA A 60 3.41 -3.85 7.30
C ALA A 60 4.55 -4.06 8.31
N SER A 61 4.58 -3.32 9.41
CA SER A 61 5.57 -3.53 10.48
C SER A 61 5.50 -4.94 11.05
N THR A 62 4.29 -5.45 11.33
CA THR A 62 4.09 -6.82 11.82
C THR A 62 4.64 -7.85 10.83
N ALA A 63 4.31 -7.70 9.55
CA ALA A 63 4.77 -8.61 8.50
C ALA A 63 6.29 -8.58 8.32
N ILE A 64 6.90 -7.38 8.32
CA ILE A 64 8.35 -7.21 8.18
C ILE A 64 9.08 -7.91 9.33
N LEU A 65 8.65 -7.68 10.57
CA LEU A 65 9.28 -8.28 11.75
C LEU A 65 9.10 -9.80 11.76
N ALA A 66 7.90 -10.29 11.43
CA ALA A 66 7.62 -11.71 11.38
C ALA A 66 8.41 -12.43 10.26
N TYR A 67 8.50 -11.85 9.06
CA TYR A 67 9.36 -12.38 8.00
C TYR A 67 10.85 -12.31 8.36
N GLY A 68 11.30 -11.23 9.01
CA GLY A 68 12.67 -11.11 9.50
C GLY A 68 13.01 -12.21 10.51
N TYR A 69 12.09 -12.49 11.44
CA TYR A 69 12.22 -13.60 12.37
C TYR A 69 12.30 -14.95 11.65
N LEU A 70 11.40 -15.22 10.69
CA LEU A 70 11.42 -16.45 9.90
C LEU A 70 12.72 -16.63 9.12
N ALA A 71 13.25 -15.57 8.54
CA ALA A 71 14.53 -15.59 7.82
C ALA A 71 15.72 -15.90 8.75
N TYR A 72 15.67 -15.39 9.99
CA TYR A 72 16.67 -15.68 11.01
C TYR A 72 16.59 -17.14 11.48
N SER A 73 15.39 -17.60 11.87
CA SER A 73 15.14 -18.89 12.50
C SER A 73 15.08 -20.09 11.55
N SER A 74 14.94 -19.87 10.24
CA SER A 74 14.89 -20.94 9.22
C SER A 74 16.05 -20.81 8.22
N PRO A 75 17.28 -21.26 8.53
CA PRO A 75 18.45 -21.07 7.66
C PRO A 75 18.26 -21.58 6.23
N HIS A 76 17.60 -22.73 6.06
CA HIS A 76 17.33 -23.33 4.74
C HIS A 76 16.33 -22.53 3.90
N LYS A 77 15.50 -21.69 4.53
CA LYS A 77 14.44 -20.88 3.87
C LYS A 77 14.72 -19.37 4.00
N ARG A 78 15.92 -19.02 4.45
CA ARG A 78 16.33 -17.65 4.79
C ARG A 78 16.18 -16.70 3.62
N GLN A 79 16.58 -17.13 2.43
CA GLN A 79 16.49 -16.28 1.23
C GLN A 79 15.03 -15.94 0.90
N GLN A 80 14.13 -16.92 0.95
CA GLN A 80 12.73 -16.69 0.59
C GLN A 80 12.03 -15.76 1.60
N TYR A 81 12.15 -16.04 2.91
CA TYR A 81 11.58 -15.17 3.93
C TYR A 81 12.25 -13.79 3.97
N GLY A 82 13.56 -13.72 3.72
CA GLY A 82 14.29 -12.46 3.59
C GLY A 82 13.80 -11.62 2.41
N THR A 83 13.58 -12.24 1.25
CA THR A 83 12.98 -11.57 0.09
C THR A 83 11.57 -11.07 0.41
N ALA A 84 10.74 -11.86 1.08
CA ALA A 84 9.40 -11.42 1.49
C ALA A 84 9.43 -10.21 2.46
N ALA A 85 10.37 -10.20 3.41
CA ALA A 85 10.61 -9.05 4.29
C ALA A 85 11.01 -7.81 3.49
N VAL A 86 11.98 -7.94 2.57
CA VAL A 86 12.47 -6.83 1.74
C VAL A 86 11.39 -6.28 0.83
N LEU A 87 10.60 -7.14 0.17
CA LEU A 87 9.49 -6.72 -0.68
C LEU A 87 8.44 -5.90 0.11
N THR A 88 8.11 -6.35 1.31
CA THR A 88 7.18 -5.62 2.20
C THR A 88 7.79 -4.29 2.63
N LEU A 89 9.05 -4.30 3.08
CA LEU A 89 9.77 -3.11 3.52
C LEU A 89 9.93 -2.06 2.41
N ALA A 90 10.20 -2.48 1.16
CA ALA A 90 10.43 -1.61 0.02
C ALA A 90 9.23 -0.70 -0.32
N THR A 91 8.02 -1.07 0.13
CA THR A 91 6.82 -0.24 -0.06
C THR A 91 6.85 1.06 0.76
N LEU A 92 7.61 1.11 1.87
CA LEU A 92 7.76 2.30 2.70
C LEU A 92 8.56 3.40 1.99
N PRO A 93 9.81 3.18 1.53
CA PRO A 93 10.55 4.19 0.78
C PRO A 93 9.88 4.51 -0.56
N MET A 94 9.23 3.55 -1.21
CA MET A 94 8.40 3.83 -2.39
C MET A 94 7.31 4.87 -2.08
N THR A 95 6.61 4.73 -0.96
CA THR A 95 5.57 5.67 -0.57
C THR A 95 6.15 7.06 -0.31
N GLN A 96 7.26 7.14 0.42
CA GLN A 96 7.89 8.43 0.80
C GLN A 96 8.52 9.15 -0.40
N ILE A 97 9.17 8.42 -1.31
CA ILE A 97 9.97 9.02 -2.40
C ILE A 97 9.11 9.18 -3.67
N VAL A 98 8.35 8.15 -4.04
CA VAL A 98 7.68 8.08 -5.35
C VAL A 98 6.24 8.58 -5.28
N MET A 99 5.51 8.22 -4.22
CA MET A 99 4.07 8.53 -4.12
C MET A 99 3.79 9.87 -3.45
N MET A 100 4.66 10.29 -2.53
CA MET A 100 4.41 11.46 -1.68
C MET A 100 4.18 12.77 -2.44
N PRO A 101 4.86 13.07 -3.57
CA PRO A 101 4.58 14.30 -4.31
C PRO A 101 3.11 14.41 -4.76
N SER A 102 2.55 13.30 -5.27
CA SER A 102 1.14 13.27 -5.70
C SER A 102 0.18 13.31 -4.51
N ILE A 103 0.50 12.58 -3.45
CA ILE A 103 -0.28 12.56 -2.21
C ILE A 103 -0.33 13.95 -1.58
N SER A 104 0.81 14.60 -1.38
CA SER A 104 0.90 15.92 -0.76
C SER A 104 0.12 16.97 -1.54
N ARG A 105 0.17 16.94 -2.88
CA ARG A 105 -0.61 17.87 -3.71
C ARG A 105 -2.11 17.63 -3.58
N LEU A 106 -2.57 16.37 -3.55
CA LEU A 106 -3.98 16.04 -3.32
C LEU A 106 -4.44 16.46 -1.92
N LEU A 107 -3.59 16.30 -0.90
CA LEU A 107 -3.87 16.73 0.47
C LEU A 107 -3.92 18.27 0.57
N GLU A 108 -3.07 18.99 -0.13
CA GLU A 108 -3.10 20.45 -0.21
C GLU A 108 -4.43 20.92 -0.82
N ILE A 109 -4.80 20.39 -1.98
CA ILE A 109 -6.06 20.72 -2.66
C ILE A 109 -7.26 20.40 -1.76
N SER A 110 -7.22 19.30 -1.01
CA SER A 110 -8.30 18.96 -0.07
C SER A 110 -8.52 20.01 1.03
N ARG A 111 -7.49 20.78 1.40
CA ARG A 111 -7.55 21.84 2.42
C ARG A 111 -8.00 23.19 1.85
N MET A 112 -7.83 23.40 0.55
CA MET A 112 -8.26 24.64 -0.13
C MET A 112 -9.80 24.78 -0.17
N GLY A 113 -10.53 23.67 -0.04
CA GLY A 113 -11.99 23.67 -0.05
C GLY A 113 -12.57 24.13 -1.40
N ASN A 114 -13.76 24.73 -1.39
CA ASN A 114 -14.45 25.18 -2.61
C ASN A 114 -13.87 26.48 -3.21
N LEU A 115 -12.82 27.05 -2.62
CA LEU A 115 -12.32 28.39 -2.95
C LEU A 115 -11.59 28.48 -4.30
N GLN A 116 -11.25 27.36 -4.94
CA GLN A 116 -10.53 27.32 -6.22
C GLN A 116 -11.15 26.36 -7.27
N ALA A 117 -12.45 26.08 -7.21
CA ALA A 117 -13.10 25.23 -8.22
C ALA A 117 -13.01 25.87 -9.62
N ASN A 118 -12.12 25.35 -10.46
CA ASN A 118 -12.01 25.66 -11.88
C ASN A 118 -11.60 24.42 -12.67
N ALA A 119 -11.87 24.41 -13.98
CA ALA A 119 -11.65 23.24 -14.83
C ALA A 119 -10.18 22.76 -14.88
N GLY A 120 -9.21 23.66 -14.65
CA GLY A 120 -7.79 23.29 -14.59
C GLY A 120 -7.47 22.42 -13.37
N LEU A 121 -8.09 22.74 -12.22
CA LEU A 121 -7.91 21.97 -10.98
C LEU A 121 -8.53 20.57 -11.09
N ASP A 122 -9.69 20.44 -11.74
CA ASP A 122 -10.34 19.13 -11.97
C ASP A 122 -9.45 18.19 -12.80
N GLN A 123 -8.81 18.72 -13.86
CA GLN A 123 -7.88 17.97 -14.68
C GLN A 123 -6.61 17.60 -13.91
N GLU A 124 -6.09 18.52 -13.09
CA GLU A 124 -4.92 18.27 -12.23
C GLU A 124 -5.19 17.13 -11.25
N VAL A 125 -6.29 17.20 -10.50
CA VAL A 125 -6.70 16.17 -9.53
C VAL A 125 -6.89 14.83 -10.20
N THR A 126 -7.58 14.79 -11.35
CA THR A 126 -7.78 13.55 -12.10
C THR A 126 -6.45 12.91 -12.51
N ARG A 127 -5.48 13.70 -12.98
CA ARG A 127 -4.14 13.22 -13.32
C ARG A 127 -3.42 12.66 -12.09
N LEU A 128 -3.42 13.40 -10.98
CA LEU A 128 -2.76 13.00 -9.73
C LEU A 128 -3.34 11.71 -9.17
N VAL A 129 -4.67 11.56 -9.15
CA VAL A 129 -5.33 10.33 -8.68
C VAL A 129 -4.99 9.15 -9.59
N LYS A 130 -4.99 9.32 -10.92
CA LYS A 130 -4.58 8.25 -11.85
C LYS A 130 -3.12 7.83 -11.64
N THR A 131 -2.22 8.79 -11.43
CA THR A 131 -0.82 8.51 -11.08
C THR A 131 -0.73 7.71 -9.78
N TRP A 132 -1.43 8.16 -8.74
CA TRP A 132 -1.47 7.46 -7.46
C TRP A 132 -2.05 6.04 -7.60
N VAL A 133 -3.11 5.86 -8.40
CA VAL A 133 -3.71 4.54 -8.68
C VAL A 133 -2.70 3.58 -9.29
N ALA A 134 -1.95 4.01 -10.31
CA ALA A 134 -0.92 3.19 -10.94
C ALA A 134 0.20 2.82 -9.95
N GLN A 135 0.67 3.78 -9.16
CA GLN A 135 1.65 3.53 -8.11
C GLN A 135 1.10 2.58 -7.04
N ASN A 136 -0.16 2.70 -6.67
CA ASN A 136 -0.79 1.88 -5.66
C ASN A 136 -0.97 0.42 -6.13
N TYR A 137 -1.21 0.18 -7.43
CA TYR A 137 -1.16 -1.16 -8.01
C TYR A 137 0.24 -1.78 -7.97
N PHE A 138 1.28 -0.99 -8.26
CA PHE A 138 2.65 -1.48 -8.11
C PHE A 138 2.98 -1.80 -6.64
N ARG A 139 2.53 -0.96 -5.70
CA ARG A 139 2.66 -1.25 -4.26
C ARG A 139 1.90 -2.52 -3.86
N ALA A 140 0.72 -2.75 -4.44
CA ALA A 140 -0.06 -3.96 -4.23
C ALA A 140 0.68 -5.20 -4.72
N SER A 141 1.31 -5.15 -5.90
CA SER A 141 2.03 -6.29 -6.45
C SER A 141 3.24 -6.69 -5.61
N LEU A 142 3.96 -5.73 -5.02
CA LEU A 142 5.05 -6.00 -4.08
C LEU A 142 4.56 -6.79 -2.84
N HIS A 143 3.46 -6.36 -2.23
CA HIS A 143 2.87 -7.05 -1.08
C HIS A 143 2.34 -8.44 -1.42
N LEU A 144 1.64 -8.59 -2.56
CA LEU A 144 1.18 -9.90 -3.02
C LEU A 144 2.35 -10.84 -3.29
N SER A 145 3.41 -10.34 -3.92
CA SER A 145 4.63 -11.11 -4.19
C SER A 145 5.29 -11.55 -2.88
N ALA A 146 5.34 -10.69 -1.86
CA ALA A 146 5.82 -11.06 -0.53
C ALA A 146 4.97 -12.20 0.08
N GLY A 147 3.63 -12.11 -0.01
CA GLY A 147 2.71 -13.16 0.43
C GLY A 147 2.94 -14.49 -0.27
N PHE A 148 3.08 -14.49 -1.60
CA PHE A 148 3.36 -15.70 -2.37
C PHE A 148 4.73 -16.30 -2.10
N VAL A 149 5.78 -15.48 -2.00
CA VAL A 149 7.14 -15.95 -1.65
C VAL A 149 7.15 -16.56 -0.25
N GLY A 150 6.49 -15.91 0.72
CA GLY A 150 6.35 -16.43 2.09
C GLY A 150 5.57 -17.74 2.14
N LEU A 151 4.47 -17.84 1.38
CA LEU A 151 3.68 -19.07 1.25
C LEU A 151 4.48 -20.21 0.61
N TYR A 152 5.19 -19.92 -0.49
CA TYR A 152 6.05 -20.89 -1.15
C TYR A 152 7.10 -21.43 -0.18
N ALA A 153 7.78 -20.56 0.56
CA ALA A 153 8.74 -20.97 1.58
C ALA A 153 8.11 -21.85 2.66
N ALA A 154 6.89 -21.54 3.11
CA ALA A 154 6.20 -22.34 4.12
C ALA A 154 5.88 -23.76 3.62
N LEU A 155 5.57 -23.92 2.32
CA LEU A 155 5.17 -25.18 1.70
C LEU A 155 6.33 -26.01 1.12
N SER A 156 7.52 -25.41 0.97
CA SER A 156 8.72 -26.08 0.44
C SER A 156 9.64 -26.61 1.54
#